data_AF-A0A3Q3MEF2-F1
#
_entry.id   AF-A0A3Q3MEF2-F1
#
_cell.length_a   1.000
_cell.length_b   1.000
_cell.length_c   1.000
_cell.angle_alpha   90.00
_cell.angle_beta   90.00
_cell.angle_gamma   90.00
#
_symmetry.space_group_name_H-M   'P 1'
#
loop_
_entity.id
_entity.type
_entity.pdbx_description
1 polymer ?
#
loop_
_entity_poly.entity_id
_entity_poly.type
_entity_poly.pdbx_seq_one_letter_code
_entity_poly.pdbx_strand_id
1 'polypeptide(L)' 'AADPRSCTDTKSCAVIFDRCFSLPIGTDVITKGCQNSLVCVGSMSCCEGDLCNSAVPTGSSVLLLLVSSALITLFL' A
#
# COMPACT_ATOMS: atom_id res chain seq x y z
N ALA A 1 2.47 -16.81 15.62
CA ALA A 1 1.46 -15.78 15.27
C ALA A 1 2.14 -14.72 14.42
N ALA A 2 1.47 -14.20 13.39
CA ALA A 2 2.01 -13.07 12.63
C ALA A 2 2.07 -11.81 13.51
N ASP A 3 3.03 -10.93 13.26
CA ASP A 3 3.09 -9.62 13.93
C ASP A 3 1.85 -8.79 13.58
N PRO A 4 1.03 -8.38 14.55
CA PRO A 4 -0.18 -7.58 14.29
C PRO A 4 0.13 -6.21 13.65
N ARG A 5 1.37 -5.73 13.68
CA ARG A 5 1.78 -4.50 12.97
C ARG A 5 2.14 -4.72 11.50
N SER A 6 2.27 -5.97 11.05
CA SER A 6 2.68 -6.27 9.68
C SER A 6 1.67 -5.76 8.65
N CYS A 7 0.36 -5.90 8.91
CA CYS A 7 -0.74 -5.36 8.10
C CYS A 7 -0.50 -5.46 6.58
N THR A 8 -0.02 -6.61 6.11
CA THR A 8 0.34 -6.87 4.70
C THR A 8 -0.77 -7.52 3.88
N ASP A 9 -1.86 -7.93 4.53
CA ASP A 9 -2.99 -8.57 3.85
C ASP A 9 -3.68 -7.56 2.92
N THR A 10 -4.00 -8.04 1.71
CA THR A 10 -4.72 -7.26 0.71
C THR A 10 -6.15 -7.77 0.58
N LYS A 11 -7.07 -6.87 0.24
CA LYS A 11 -8.47 -7.20 -0.04
C LYS A 11 -8.98 -6.38 -1.22
N SER A 12 -9.89 -6.95 -1.98
CA SER A 12 -10.61 -6.20 -3.01
C SER A 12 -11.55 -5.17 -2.37
N CYS A 13 -11.63 -3.99 -2.99
CA CYS A 13 -12.59 -2.97 -2.59
C CYS A 13 -13.99 -3.34 -3.09
N ALA A 14 -15.01 -3.10 -2.26
CA ALA A 14 -16.39 -3.15 -2.73
C ALA A 14 -16.62 -2.04 -3.77
N VAL A 15 -17.58 -2.25 -4.68
CA VAL A 15 -17.87 -1.35 -5.80
C VAL A 15 -18.20 0.10 -5.42
N ILE A 16 -18.56 0.35 -4.16
CA ILE A 16 -18.85 1.68 -3.63
C ILE A 16 -17.61 2.48 -3.22
N PHE A 17 -16.45 1.84 -3.14
CA PHE A 17 -15.19 2.47 -2.73
C PHE A 17 -14.28 2.65 -3.95
N ASP A 18 -14.02 3.90 -4.31
CA ASP A 18 -13.24 4.32 -5.48
C ASP A 18 -11.83 4.82 -5.12
N ARG A 19 -11.45 4.78 -3.83
CA ARG A 19 -10.13 5.19 -3.34
C ARG A 19 -9.57 4.16 -2.36
N CYS A 20 -8.25 4.08 -2.29
CA CYS A 20 -7.57 3.50 -1.13
C CYS A 20 -7.26 4.59 -0.11
N PHE A 21 -7.20 4.26 1.18
CA PHE A 21 -6.85 5.21 2.24
C PHE A 21 -5.74 4.72 3.16
N SER A 22 -5.09 5.67 3.83
CA SER A 22 -4.25 5.51 5.02
C SER A 22 -4.64 6.53 6.08
N LEU A 23 -4.91 6.08 7.31
CA LEU A 23 -5.30 6.91 8.44
C LEU A 23 -4.39 6.60 9.65
N PRO A 24 -3.62 7.58 10.14
CA PRO A 24 -2.91 7.43 11.41
C PRO A 24 -3.90 7.39 12.57
N ILE A 25 -3.77 6.38 13.43
CA ILE A 25 -4.53 6.21 14.68
C ILE A 25 -3.53 6.26 15.83
N GLY A 26 -3.57 7.31 16.64
CA GLY A 26 -2.60 7.53 17.71
C GLY A 26 -1.23 7.91 17.16
N THR A 27 -0.16 7.46 17.80
CA THR A 27 1.21 7.88 17.48
C THR A 27 1.92 7.00 16.44
N ASP A 28 1.54 5.73 16.28
CA ASP A 28 2.38 4.76 15.57
C ASP A 28 1.60 3.61 14.90
N VAL A 29 0.28 3.76 14.76
CA VAL A 29 -0.56 2.79 14.06
C VAL A 29 -1.18 3.45 12.85
N ILE A 30 -1.05 2.82 11.69
CA ILE A 30 -1.68 3.29 10.45
C ILE A 30 -2.70 2.24 10.03
N THR A 31 -3.96 2.66 9.90
CA THR A 31 -5.01 1.82 9.32
C THR A 31 -5.13 2.13 7.85
N LYS A 32 -5.22 1.07 7.03
CA LYS A 32 -5.31 1.14 5.59
C LYS A 32 -6.56 0.43 5.11
N GLY A 33 -7.11 0.85 3.97
CA GLY A 33 -8.24 0.18 3.39
C GLY A 33 -8.79 0.86 2.15
N CYS A 34 -10.07 0.62 1.89
CA CYS A 34 -10.82 1.25 0.80
C CYS A 34 -11.76 2.29 1.38
N GLN A 35 -11.95 3.39 0.65
CA GLN A 35 -12.82 4.49 1.04
C GLN A 35 -13.52 5.11 -0.18
N ASN A 36 -14.66 5.74 0.06
CA ASN A 36 -15.34 6.52 -0.97
C ASN A 36 -14.76 7.94 -1.01
N SER A 37 -14.53 8.48 -2.19
CA SER A 37 -13.96 9.81 -2.41
C SER A 37 -14.71 10.91 -1.68
N LEU A 38 -16.04 10.78 -1.52
CA LEU A 38 -16.87 11.77 -0.82
C LEU A 38 -16.49 11.93 0.66
N VAL A 39 -15.98 10.87 1.28
CA VAL A 39 -15.58 10.84 2.70
C VAL A 39 -14.06 10.76 2.86
N CYS A 40 -13.31 10.98 1.78
CA CYS A 40 -11.86 11.17 1.85
C CYS A 40 -11.53 12.60 2.28
N VAL A 41 -11.59 12.85 3.58
CA VAL A 41 -11.39 14.18 4.18
C VAL A 41 -10.59 14.09 5.47
N GLY A 42 -10.16 15.24 6.00
CA GLY A 42 -9.46 15.33 7.28
C GLY A 42 -8.02 14.83 7.22
N SER A 43 -7.60 14.05 8.22
CA SER A 43 -6.24 13.48 8.33
C SER A 43 -6.04 12.19 7.51
N MET A 44 -7.05 11.78 6.74
CA MET A 44 -6.99 10.60 5.90
C MET A 44 -6.29 10.92 4.58
N SER A 45 -5.23 10.20 4.24
CA SER A 45 -4.63 10.24 2.92
C SER A 45 -5.33 9.23 2.02
N CYS A 46 -5.79 9.65 0.83
CA CYS A 46 -6.35 8.73 -0.15
C CYS A 46 -5.69 8.86 -1.52
N CYS A 47 -5.78 7.80 -2.29
CA CYS A 47 -5.18 7.70 -3.61
C CYS A 47 -6.03 6.81 -4.53
N GLU A 48 -5.79 6.91 -5.83
CA GLU A 48 -6.36 6.04 -6.87
C GLU A 48 -5.38 4.95 -7.28
N GLY A 49 -5.92 3.82 -7.73
CA GLY A 49 -5.15 2.70 -8.25
C GLY A 49 -4.87 1.63 -7.19
N ASP A 50 -4.64 0.41 -7.66
CA ASP A 50 -4.47 -0.75 -6.79
C ASP A 50 -3.26 -0.59 -5.89
N LEU A 51 -3.47 -0.83 -4.58
CA LEU A 51 -2.44 -0.84 -3.54
C LEU A 51 -1.65 0.48 -3.38
N CYS A 52 -2.16 1.60 -3.93
CA CYS A 52 -1.51 2.91 -3.92
C CYS A 52 -1.22 3.46 -2.51
N ASN A 53 -1.94 2.97 -1.49
CA ASN A 53 -1.76 3.30 -0.08
C ASN A 53 -0.57 2.55 0.56
N SER A 54 0.47 2.27 -0.24
CA SER A 54 1.65 1.50 0.14
C SER A 54 1.29 0.14 0.75
N ALA A 55 0.25 -0.50 0.24
CA ALA A 55 -0.13 -1.87 0.62
C ALA A 55 0.67 -2.92 -0.17
N VAL A 56 1.49 -2.48 -1.14
CA VAL A 56 2.41 -3.36 -1.86
C VAL A 56 3.38 -4.02 -0.87
N PRO A 57 3.50 -5.36 -0.87
CA PRO A 57 4.49 -6.04 -0.06
C PRO A 57 5.88 -5.53 -0.44
N THR A 58 6.66 -5.07 0.55
CA THR A 58 8.02 -4.53 0.38
C THR A 58 8.93 -5.48 -0.41
N GLY A 59 8.62 -6.78 -0.41
CA GLY A 59 9.33 -7.80 -1.19
C GLY A 59 9.27 -7.62 -2.71
N SER A 60 8.20 -7.05 -3.26
CA SER A 60 8.07 -6.89 -4.73
C SER A 60 9.08 -5.88 -5.29
N SER A 61 9.30 -4.78 -4.57
CA SER A 61 10.27 -3.75 -4.97
C SER A 61 11.72 -4.26 -4.92
N VAL A 62 12.04 -5.11 -3.94
CA VAL A 62 13.37 -5.72 -3.83
C VAL A 62 13.67 -6.62 -5.03
N LEU A 63 12.69 -7.40 -5.51
CA LEU A 63 12.85 -8.24 -6.70
C LEU A 63 13.07 -7.42 -7.97
N LEU A 64 12.33 -6.32 -8.16
CA LEU A 64 12.51 -5.43 -9.31
C LEU A 64 13.88 -4.75 -9.31
N LEU A 65 14.37 -4.33 -8.14
CA LEU A 65 15.71 -3.77 -7.98
C LEU A 65 16.79 -4.80 -8.29
N LEU A 66 16.63 -6.04 -7.79
CA LEU A 66 17.55 -7.15 -8.09
C LEU A 66 17.62 -7.45 -9.59
N VAL A 67 16.47 -7.53 -10.27
CA VAL A 67 16.41 -7.74 -11.73
C VAL A 67 17.11 -6.60 -12.46
N SER A 68 16.84 -5.35 -12.09
CA SER A 68 17.48 -4.18 -12.69
C SER A 68 19.00 -4.22 -12.50
N SER A 69 19.47 -4.57 -11.30
CA SER A 69 20.91 -4.70 -11.02
C SER A 69 21.57 -5.81 -11.84
N ALA A 70 20.92 -6.97 -11.98
CA ALA A 70 21.41 -8.10 -12.75
C ALA A 70 21.53 -7.76 -14.25
N LEU A 71 20.55 -7.05 -14.82
CA LEU A 71 20.62 -6.59 -16.20
C LEU A 71 21.79 -5.61 -16.39
N ILE A 72 21.96 -4.63 -15.51
CA ILE A 72 23.07 -3.69 -15.57
C ILE A 72 24.42 -4.44 -15.55
N THR A 73 24.60 -5.42 -14.66
CA THR A 73 25.83 -6.23 -14.61
C THR A 73 26.06 -7.12 -15.83
N LEU A 74 25.02 -7.48 -16.59
CA LEU A 74 25.15 -8.28 -17.81
C LEU A 74 25.52 -7.43 -19.03
N PHE A 75 25.18 -6.15 -19.03
CA PHE A 75 25.41 -5.21 -20.13
C PHE A 75 26.64 -4.30 -19.92
N LEU A 76 27.31 -4.40 -18.77
CA LEU A 76 28.61 -3.79 -18.45
C LEU A 76 29.74 -4.80 -18.64
#